data_AF-A0A4Q9MU46-F1
#
_entry.id   AF-A0A4Q9MU46-F1
#
_cell.length_a   1.000
_cell.length_b   1.000
_cell.length_c   1.000
_cell.angle_alpha   90.00
_cell.angle_beta   90.00
_cell.angle_gamma   90.00
#
_symmetry.space_group_name_H-M   'P 1'
#
loop_
_entity.id
_entity.type
_entity.pdbx_description
1 polymer ?
#
loop_
_entity_poly.entity_id
_entity_poly.type
_entity_poly.pdbx_seq_one_letter_code
_entity_poly.pdbx_strand_id
1 'polypeptide(L)'
;MPPIVCTGYELTDALRRYLEVGHGVDFDEEIATAIEEDKELRGDAYDEADEVALAPQRAMGVVWSCQQHFSRVREGAPAEDRKVLEIPYSYGKWAEDHRKVYLFVPTGAYFNEDGTSGVLKTPREKDLKAIQAFIDAANSLLPEAVRDEASLKLEDLRFEVHTPRSLLQPAYKRDERKELLPPRHLRPLFDYPE
;
A
#
# COMPACT_ATOMS: atom_id res chain seq x y z
N MET A 1 4.27 -19.33 21.57
CA MET A 1 3.92 -19.29 20.13
C MET A 1 5.04 -18.52 19.43
N PRO A 2 5.67 -19.07 18.38
CA PRO A 2 6.76 -18.37 17.70
C PRO A 2 6.28 -17.02 17.15
N PRO A 3 7.12 -15.97 17.15
CA PRO A 3 6.74 -14.67 16.63
C PRO A 3 6.39 -14.78 15.14
N ILE A 4 5.25 -14.24 14.73
CA ILE A 4 4.86 -14.17 13.31
C ILE A 4 5.54 -12.97 12.66
N VAL A 5 6.00 -13.15 11.43
CA VAL A 5 6.49 -12.09 10.55
C VAL A 5 5.70 -12.11 9.24
N CYS A 6 5.40 -10.92 8.72
CA CYS A 6 4.74 -10.72 7.44
C CYS A 6 5.77 -10.33 6.39
N THR A 7 5.72 -10.99 5.24
CA THR A 7 6.53 -10.70 4.05
C THR A 7 5.66 -10.03 2.99
N GLY A 8 6.28 -9.24 2.13
CA GLY A 8 5.56 -8.51 1.10
C GLY A 8 6.42 -7.46 0.42
N TYR A 9 5.77 -6.54 -0.27
CA TYR A 9 6.43 -5.58 -1.13
C TYR A 9 5.98 -4.17 -0.81
N GLU A 10 6.94 -3.30 -0.57
CA GLU A 10 6.74 -1.85 -0.54
C GLU A 10 6.56 -1.36 -1.99
N LEU A 11 5.53 -0.55 -2.21
CA LEU A 11 5.07 -0.15 -3.55
C LEU A 11 4.57 1.29 -3.64
N THR A 12 4.90 2.17 -2.69
CA THR A 12 4.29 3.50 -2.55
C THR A 12 4.40 4.30 -3.85
N ASP A 13 5.62 4.43 -4.40
CA ASP A 13 5.87 5.21 -5.60
C ASP A 13 5.29 4.54 -6.85
N ALA A 14 5.42 3.21 -6.95
CA ALA A 14 4.88 2.44 -8.06
C ALA A 14 3.34 2.51 -8.11
N LEU A 15 2.68 2.43 -6.95
CA LEU A 15 1.23 2.55 -6.86
C LEU A 15 0.76 3.99 -7.12
N ARG A 16 1.50 4.99 -6.64
CA ARG A 16 1.21 6.39 -6.96
C ARG A 16 1.23 6.60 -8.47
N ARG A 17 2.30 6.20 -9.16
CA ARG A 17 2.40 6.26 -10.64
C ARG A 17 1.26 5.51 -11.33
N TYR A 18 0.95 4.30 -10.85
CA TYR A 18 -0.14 3.48 -11.38
C TYR A 18 -1.50 4.22 -11.30
N LEU A 19 -1.76 4.94 -10.20
CA LEU A 19 -3.00 5.70 -10.03
C LEU A 19 -2.99 7.01 -10.83
N GLU A 20 -1.88 7.75 -10.84
CA GLU A 20 -1.74 9.01 -11.59
C GLU A 20 -1.88 8.79 -13.09
N VAL A 21 -1.04 7.93 -13.64
CA VAL A 21 -0.96 7.70 -15.09
C VAL A 21 -2.05 6.73 -15.55
N GLY A 22 -2.30 5.68 -14.77
CA GLY A 22 -3.20 4.60 -15.16
C GLY A 22 -4.67 4.90 -14.93
N HIS A 23 -4.99 5.71 -13.92
CA HIS A 23 -6.37 5.99 -13.49
C HIS A 23 -6.70 7.49 -13.43
N GLY A 24 -5.76 8.37 -13.83
CA GLY A 24 -5.99 9.80 -13.95
C GLY A 24 -6.19 10.51 -12.60
N VAL A 25 -5.61 9.98 -11.52
CA VAL A 25 -5.66 10.62 -10.20
C VAL A 25 -4.69 11.79 -10.17
N ASP A 26 -5.17 12.98 -9.80
CA ASP A 26 -4.33 14.18 -9.66
C ASP A 26 -3.95 14.40 -8.19
N PHE A 27 -2.81 13.82 -7.76
CA PHE A 27 -2.32 14.04 -6.40
C PHE A 27 -1.74 15.43 -6.20
N ASP A 28 -1.33 16.14 -7.26
CA ASP A 28 -0.84 17.50 -7.13
C ASP A 28 -2.00 18.45 -6.82
N GLU A 29 -3.18 18.23 -7.42
CA GLU A 29 -4.42 18.90 -7.05
C GLU A 29 -4.87 18.57 -5.61
N GLU A 30 -4.75 17.31 -5.17
CA GLU A 30 -5.05 16.95 -3.78
C GLU A 30 -4.12 17.65 -2.78
N ILE A 31 -2.81 17.73 -3.10
CA ILE A 31 -1.83 18.45 -2.27
C ILE A 31 -2.16 19.94 -2.26
N ALA A 32 -2.48 20.54 -3.42
CA ALA A 32 -2.84 21.95 -3.52
C ALA A 32 -4.11 22.25 -2.69
N THR A 33 -5.11 21.38 -2.75
CA THR A 33 -6.33 21.50 -1.95
C THR A 33 -6.02 21.45 -0.46
N ALA A 34 -5.20 20.49 -0.02
CA ALA A 34 -4.79 20.39 1.38
C ALA A 34 -4.01 21.63 1.85
N ILE A 35 -3.18 22.24 0.99
CA ILE A 35 -2.49 23.49 1.29
C ILE A 35 -3.50 24.64 1.50
N GLU A 36 -4.52 24.75 0.66
CA GLU A 36 -5.55 25.78 0.80
C GLU A 36 -6.43 25.55 2.04
N GLU A 37 -6.77 24.31 2.37
CA GLU A 37 -7.47 23.96 3.61
C GLU A 37 -6.64 24.35 4.85
N ASP A 38 -5.33 24.09 4.84
CA ASP A 38 -4.45 24.51 5.93
C ASP A 38 -4.39 26.03 6.08
N LYS A 39 -4.37 26.77 4.96
CA LYS A 39 -4.41 28.24 4.95
C LYS A 39 -5.73 28.75 5.51
N GLU A 40 -6.86 28.16 5.12
CA GLU A 40 -8.17 28.53 5.65
C GLU A 40 -8.27 28.29 7.16
N LEU A 41 -7.73 27.17 7.64
CA LEU A 41 -7.74 26.82 9.07
C LEU A 41 -6.87 27.75 9.92
N ARG A 42 -5.73 28.21 9.40
CA ARG A 42 -4.77 29.07 10.13
C ARG A 42 -4.99 30.56 9.89
N GLY A 43 -5.70 30.93 8.82
CA GLY A 43 -5.95 32.31 8.43
C GLY A 43 -4.68 33.12 8.24
N ASP A 44 -4.70 34.38 8.70
CA ASP A 44 -3.58 35.33 8.56
C ASP A 44 -2.28 34.90 9.26
N ALA A 45 -2.33 33.86 10.10
CA ALA A 45 -1.16 33.31 10.79
C ALA A 45 -0.38 32.29 9.94
N TYR A 46 -0.92 31.85 8.81
CA TYR A 46 -0.24 30.92 7.90
C TYR A 46 0.97 31.57 7.25
N ASP A 47 2.13 30.95 7.38
CA ASP A 47 3.37 31.42 6.77
C ASP A 47 4.17 30.29 6.07
N GLU A 48 5.34 30.63 5.55
CA GLU A 48 6.23 29.68 4.86
C GLU A 48 6.77 28.59 5.82
N ALA A 49 6.91 28.88 7.11
CA ALA A 49 7.33 27.88 8.09
C ALA A 49 6.23 26.82 8.29
N ASP A 50 4.97 27.21 8.19
CA ASP A 50 3.83 26.29 8.22
C ASP A 50 3.78 25.38 6.99
N GLU A 51 4.12 25.89 5.80
CA GLU A 51 4.23 25.06 4.59
C GLU A 51 5.21 23.91 4.79
N VAL A 52 6.40 24.22 5.33
CA VAL A 52 7.44 23.22 5.61
C VAL A 52 7.01 22.28 6.75
N ALA A 53 6.41 22.81 7.81
CA ALA A 53 6.02 22.04 8.98
C ALA A 53 4.86 21.06 8.71
N LEU A 54 3.97 21.38 7.75
CA LEU A 54 2.81 20.57 7.38
C LEU A 54 3.05 19.64 6.19
N ALA A 55 4.13 19.84 5.43
CA ALA A 55 4.47 18.99 4.29
C ALA A 55 4.52 17.49 4.63
N PRO A 56 5.08 17.04 5.78
CA PRO A 56 5.04 15.63 6.15
C PRO A 56 3.63 15.08 6.34
N GLN A 57 2.72 15.85 6.94
CA GLN A 57 1.33 15.47 7.17
C GLN A 57 0.58 15.36 5.84
N ARG A 58 0.82 16.29 4.90
CA ARG A 58 0.25 16.23 3.55
C ARG A 58 0.74 15.00 2.80
N ALA A 59 2.04 14.70 2.87
CA ALA A 59 2.61 13.49 2.27
C ALA A 59 2.00 12.21 2.85
N MET A 60 1.76 12.15 4.17
CA MET A 60 1.00 11.05 4.78
C MET A 60 -0.44 10.98 4.28
N GLY A 61 -1.09 12.14 4.09
CA GLY A 61 -2.42 12.27 3.47
C GLY A 61 -2.49 11.62 2.10
N VAL A 62 -1.53 11.93 1.22
CA VAL A 62 -1.42 11.34 -0.12
C VAL A 62 -1.32 9.81 -0.06
N VAL A 63 -0.53 9.27 0.87
CA VAL A 63 -0.41 7.81 1.05
C VAL A 63 -1.74 7.18 1.43
N TRP A 64 -2.53 7.82 2.29
CA TRP A 64 -3.89 7.35 2.59
C TRP A 64 -4.84 7.51 1.41
N SER A 65 -4.75 8.60 0.65
CA SER A 65 -5.50 8.79 -0.60
C SER A 65 -5.19 7.68 -1.63
N CYS A 66 -3.92 7.27 -1.78
CA CYS A 66 -3.55 6.13 -2.62
C CYS A 66 -4.32 4.85 -2.25
N GLN A 67 -4.46 4.54 -0.95
CA GLN A 67 -5.26 3.38 -0.51
C GLN A 67 -6.74 3.52 -0.89
N GLN A 68 -7.30 4.74 -0.76
CA GLN A 68 -8.70 5.00 -1.10
C GLN A 68 -8.97 4.92 -2.61
N HIS A 69 -8.10 5.50 -3.43
CA HIS A 69 -8.21 5.40 -4.88
C HIS A 69 -8.03 3.97 -5.36
N PHE A 70 -7.05 3.24 -4.81
CA PHE A 70 -6.87 1.83 -5.16
C PHE A 70 -8.07 0.97 -4.72
N SER A 71 -8.68 1.25 -3.57
CA SER A 71 -9.96 0.62 -3.16
C SER A 71 -11.06 0.84 -4.20
N ARG A 72 -11.18 2.05 -4.78
CA ARG A 72 -12.14 2.34 -5.84
C ARG A 72 -11.83 1.59 -7.14
N VAL A 73 -10.57 1.53 -7.54
CA VAL A 73 -10.13 0.75 -8.72
C VAL A 73 -10.48 -0.74 -8.52
N ARG A 74 -10.18 -1.29 -7.34
CA ARG A 74 -10.52 -2.66 -6.97
C ARG A 74 -12.02 -2.91 -7.01
N GLU A 75 -12.84 -1.96 -6.56
CA GLU A 75 -14.30 -2.09 -6.57
C GLU A 75 -14.86 -2.31 -7.99
N GLY A 76 -14.25 -1.69 -9.00
CA GLY A 76 -14.58 -1.88 -10.42
C GLY A 76 -14.04 -3.17 -11.05
N ALA A 77 -13.17 -3.91 -10.35
CA ALA A 77 -12.51 -5.09 -10.89
C ALA A 77 -13.44 -6.32 -10.93
N PRO A 78 -13.18 -7.29 -11.85
CA PRO A 78 -13.81 -8.60 -11.83
C PRO A 78 -13.69 -9.29 -10.47
N ALA A 79 -14.69 -10.09 -10.08
CA ALA A 79 -14.73 -10.73 -8.77
C ALA A 79 -13.51 -11.63 -8.47
N GLU A 80 -12.95 -12.27 -9.49
CA GLU A 80 -11.73 -13.08 -9.34
C GLU A 80 -10.50 -12.22 -9.06
N ASP A 81 -10.35 -11.10 -9.78
CA ASP A 81 -9.24 -10.15 -9.57
C ASP A 81 -9.34 -9.47 -8.20
N ARG A 82 -10.55 -9.14 -7.75
CA ARG A 82 -10.78 -8.55 -6.41
C ARG A 82 -10.23 -9.41 -5.27
N LYS A 83 -10.24 -10.74 -5.39
CA LYS A 83 -9.70 -11.64 -4.35
C LYS A 83 -8.17 -11.56 -4.25
N VAL A 84 -7.51 -11.19 -5.34
CA VAL A 84 -6.04 -11.09 -5.43
C VAL A 84 -5.55 -9.68 -5.12
N LEU A 85 -6.34 -8.67 -5.48
CA LEU A 85 -6.08 -7.26 -5.23
C LEU A 85 -6.30 -6.91 -3.75
N GLU A 86 -5.30 -7.19 -2.93
CA GLU A 86 -5.23 -6.72 -1.55
C GLU A 86 -5.10 -5.19 -1.53
N ILE A 87 -5.88 -4.50 -0.69
CA ILE A 87 -5.64 -3.06 -0.48
C ILE A 87 -4.33 -2.95 0.32
N PRO A 88 -3.32 -2.21 -0.17
CA PRO A 88 -2.03 -2.12 0.50
C PRO A 88 -2.16 -1.69 1.95
N TYR A 89 -1.38 -2.29 2.83
CA TYR A 89 -1.25 -1.93 4.22
C TYR A 89 -0.33 -0.72 4.31
N SER A 90 -0.33 -0.02 5.44
CA SER A 90 0.63 1.06 5.68
C SER A 90 1.59 0.74 6.81
N TYR A 91 2.81 1.27 6.75
CA TYR A 91 3.76 1.21 7.85
C TYR A 91 4.55 2.50 7.91
N GLY A 92 5.09 2.81 9.08
CA GLY A 92 5.88 4.02 9.28
C GLY A 92 7.36 3.72 9.51
N LYS A 93 8.24 4.53 8.94
CA LYS A 93 9.66 4.60 9.31
C LYS A 93 10.02 6.03 9.69
N TRP A 94 10.87 6.17 10.69
CA TRP A 94 11.48 7.46 11.00
C TRP A 94 12.51 7.79 9.92
N ALA A 95 12.39 8.97 9.33
CA ALA A 95 13.36 9.54 8.42
C ALA A 95 13.68 10.93 8.94
N GLU A 96 14.94 11.12 9.36
CA GLU A 96 15.38 12.37 9.99
C GLU A 96 14.46 12.71 11.18
N ASP A 97 13.75 13.84 11.11
CA ASP A 97 12.93 14.38 12.19
C ASP A 97 11.42 14.08 12.05
N HIS A 98 11.00 13.36 11.00
CA HIS A 98 9.59 13.05 10.77
C HIS A 98 9.33 11.58 10.43
N ARG A 99 8.08 11.15 10.66
CA ARG A 99 7.63 9.80 10.34
C ARG A 99 7.14 9.77 8.89
N LYS A 100 7.84 9.04 8.03
CA LYS A 100 7.36 8.72 6.67
C LYS A 100 6.47 7.50 6.72
N VAL A 101 5.40 7.51 5.93
CA VAL A 101 4.47 6.39 5.78
C VAL A 101 4.64 5.80 4.38
N TYR A 102 4.61 4.48 4.33
CA TYR A 102 4.78 3.70 3.10
C TYR A 102 3.63 2.72 2.95
N LEU A 103 3.36 2.33 1.71
CA LEU A 103 2.41 1.28 1.35
C LEU A 103 3.12 -0.04 1.16
N PHE A 104 2.45 -1.11 1.56
CA PHE A 104 2.97 -2.47 1.58
C PHE A 104 1.89 -3.46 1.19
N VAL A 105 2.11 -4.26 0.15
CA VAL A 105 1.24 -5.39 -0.18
C VAL A 105 1.77 -6.64 0.50
N PRO A 106 1.06 -7.20 1.50
CA PRO A 106 1.47 -8.43 2.15
C PRO A 106 1.28 -9.63 1.22
N THR A 107 2.31 -10.46 1.09
CA THR A 107 2.31 -11.66 0.24
C THR A 107 2.36 -12.96 1.02
N GLY A 108 2.88 -12.93 2.25
CA GLY A 108 3.03 -14.10 3.09
C GLY A 108 3.15 -13.77 4.57
N ALA A 109 3.00 -14.81 5.40
CA ALA A 109 3.32 -14.75 6.81
C ALA A 109 3.92 -16.07 7.26
N TYR A 110 4.90 -15.98 8.17
CA TYR A 110 5.70 -17.12 8.61
C TYR A 110 5.95 -17.06 10.12
N PHE A 111 6.06 -18.24 10.74
CA PHE A 111 6.61 -18.33 12.08
C PHE A 111 8.12 -18.09 12.02
N ASN A 112 8.62 -17.14 12.81
CA ASN A 112 10.04 -16.87 12.97
C ASN A 112 10.59 -17.85 14.03
N GLU A 113 11.07 -19.00 13.57
CA GLU A 113 11.60 -20.07 14.44
C GLU A 113 12.98 -19.74 15.03
N ASP A 114 13.78 -18.88 14.37
CA ASP A 114 15.20 -18.69 14.70
C ASP A 114 15.56 -17.32 15.31
N GLY A 115 14.59 -16.42 15.52
CA GLY A 115 14.82 -15.10 16.13
C GLY A 115 15.83 -14.20 15.39
N THR A 116 16.34 -14.65 14.24
CA THR A 116 17.42 -14.02 13.47
C THR A 116 16.87 -13.74 12.07
N SER A 117 16.71 -12.46 11.79
CA SER A 117 16.07 -11.85 10.61
C SER A 117 16.74 -12.14 9.25
N GLY A 118 17.66 -13.11 9.17
CA GLY A 118 18.40 -13.44 7.95
C GLY A 118 17.65 -14.37 7.00
N VAL A 119 16.83 -15.29 7.53
CA VAL A 119 16.22 -16.39 6.77
C VAL A 119 15.11 -15.90 5.80
N LEU A 120 14.60 -14.69 6.00
CA LEU A 120 13.60 -14.07 5.13
C LEU A 120 14.17 -12.85 4.39
N LYS A 121 15.49 -12.78 4.14
CA LYS A 121 16.06 -11.70 3.32
C LYS A 121 15.66 -11.77 1.86
N THR A 122 15.24 -12.95 1.40
CA THR A 122 14.80 -13.18 0.02
C THR A 122 13.35 -13.65 0.01
N PRO A 123 12.56 -13.22 -0.99
CA PRO A 123 11.18 -13.66 -1.14
C PRO A 123 11.15 -15.17 -1.42
N ARG A 124 10.18 -15.88 -0.83
CA ARG A 124 9.94 -17.28 -1.17
C ARG A 124 9.18 -17.36 -2.48
N GLU A 125 9.18 -18.53 -3.11
CA GLU A 125 8.44 -18.74 -4.37
C GLU A 125 6.94 -18.41 -4.24
N LYS A 126 6.33 -18.69 -3.08
CA LYS A 126 4.94 -18.33 -2.80
C LYS A 126 4.74 -16.80 -2.75
N ASP A 127 5.69 -16.05 -2.20
CA ASP A 127 5.64 -14.58 -2.19
C ASP A 127 5.73 -14.03 -3.61
N LEU A 128 6.66 -14.56 -4.42
CA LEU A 128 6.84 -14.17 -5.83
C LEU A 128 5.57 -14.42 -6.65
N LYS A 129 4.95 -15.59 -6.48
CA LYS A 129 3.66 -15.92 -7.13
C LYS A 129 2.55 -14.99 -6.65
N ALA A 130 2.51 -14.68 -5.36
CA ALA A 130 1.48 -13.82 -4.78
C ALA A 130 1.59 -12.36 -5.27
N ILE A 131 2.80 -11.81 -5.38
CA ILE A 131 3.00 -10.45 -5.91
C ILE A 131 2.80 -10.40 -7.42
N GLN A 132 3.23 -11.43 -8.17
CA GLN A 132 3.02 -11.46 -9.62
C GLN A 132 1.52 -11.50 -9.94
N ALA A 133 0.75 -12.33 -9.24
CA ALA A 133 -0.72 -12.37 -9.41
C ALA A 133 -1.38 -11.02 -9.08
N PHE A 134 -0.88 -10.30 -8.07
CA PHE A 134 -1.34 -8.94 -7.76
C PHE A 134 -1.01 -7.96 -8.90
N ILE A 135 0.22 -8.00 -9.42
CA ILE A 135 0.67 -7.15 -10.54
C ILE A 135 -0.18 -7.43 -11.78
N ASP A 136 -0.38 -8.69 -12.13
CA ASP A 136 -1.14 -9.09 -13.31
C ASP A 136 -2.60 -8.64 -13.21
N ALA A 137 -3.22 -8.84 -12.03
CA ALA A 137 -4.60 -8.40 -11.76
C ALA A 137 -4.75 -6.88 -11.72
N ALA A 138 -3.72 -6.14 -11.29
CA ALA A 138 -3.76 -4.68 -11.29
C ALA A 138 -3.59 -4.15 -12.73
N ASN A 139 -2.59 -4.65 -13.45
CA ASN A 139 -2.28 -4.19 -14.80
C ASN A 139 -3.38 -4.56 -15.82
N SER A 140 -4.19 -5.60 -15.55
CA SER A 140 -5.37 -5.92 -16.38
C SER A 140 -6.43 -4.82 -16.36
N LEU A 141 -6.46 -4.00 -15.30
CA LEU A 141 -7.39 -2.87 -15.13
C LEU A 141 -6.90 -1.58 -15.78
N LEU A 142 -5.69 -1.57 -16.35
CA LEU A 142 -5.14 -0.40 -17.02
C LEU A 142 -5.68 -0.24 -18.45
N PRO A 143 -6.00 0.99 -18.87
CA PRO A 143 -6.25 1.29 -20.27
C PRO A 143 -5.03 0.97 -21.12
N GLU A 144 -5.26 0.42 -22.32
CA GLU A 144 -4.18 -0.01 -23.22
C GLU A 144 -3.22 1.14 -23.58
N ALA A 145 -3.74 2.36 -23.75
CA ALA A 145 -2.95 3.53 -24.13
C ALA A 145 -1.88 3.95 -23.12
N VAL A 146 -2.06 3.64 -21.84
CA VAL A 146 -1.15 4.04 -20.75
C VAL A 146 -0.50 2.84 -20.07
N ARG A 147 -0.77 1.61 -20.55
CA ARG A 147 -0.36 0.39 -19.86
C ARG A 147 1.15 0.31 -19.68
N ASP A 148 1.95 0.59 -20.70
CA ASP A 148 3.41 0.46 -20.62
C ASP A 148 4.06 1.41 -19.59
N GLU A 149 3.46 2.59 -19.42
CA GLU A 149 3.93 3.64 -18.51
C GLU A 149 3.42 3.43 -17.08
N ALA A 150 2.13 3.10 -16.94
CA ALA A 150 1.47 2.98 -15.64
C ALA A 150 1.64 1.60 -14.98
N SER A 151 2.04 0.57 -15.73
CA SER A 151 2.12 -0.80 -15.21
C SER A 151 2.98 -0.90 -13.95
N LEU A 152 2.50 -1.68 -13.00
CA LEU A 152 3.31 -2.18 -11.90
C LEU A 152 4.32 -3.19 -12.45
N LYS A 153 5.57 -3.07 -11.99
CA LYS A 153 6.67 -3.95 -12.38
C LYS A 153 7.37 -4.43 -11.13
N LEU A 154 7.77 -5.70 -11.09
CA LEU A 154 8.37 -6.30 -9.91
C LEU A 154 9.69 -5.60 -9.53
N GLU A 155 10.46 -5.14 -10.52
CA GLU A 155 11.70 -4.39 -10.32
C GLU A 155 11.51 -3.01 -9.66
N ASP A 156 10.31 -2.44 -9.72
CA ASP A 156 9.96 -1.17 -9.06
C ASP A 156 9.56 -1.38 -7.59
N LEU A 157 9.45 -2.63 -7.13
CA LEU A 157 8.98 -2.97 -5.79
C LEU A 157 10.12 -3.43 -4.90
N ARG A 158 10.06 -3.07 -3.60
CA ARG A 158 11.06 -3.51 -2.62
C ARG A 158 10.48 -4.59 -1.71
N PHE A 159 11.09 -5.77 -1.72
CA PHE A 159 10.74 -6.83 -0.78
C PHE A 159 11.09 -6.42 0.66
N GLU A 160 10.14 -6.56 1.57
CA GLU A 160 10.28 -6.21 2.97
C GLU A 160 9.67 -7.25 3.91
N VAL A 161 10.19 -7.25 5.13
CA VAL A 161 9.73 -8.11 6.23
C VAL A 161 9.35 -7.23 7.41
N HIS A 162 8.13 -7.40 7.88
CA HIS A 162 7.57 -6.64 8.98
C HIS A 162 7.04 -7.54 10.07
N THR A 163 6.96 -7.00 11.29
CA THR A 163 6.15 -7.63 12.33
C THR A 163 4.69 -7.22 12.12
N PRO A 164 3.69 -8.06 12.45
CA PRO A 164 2.29 -7.69 12.31
C PRO A 164 1.92 -6.37 13.02
N ARG A 165 2.59 -6.05 14.14
CA ARG A 165 2.36 -4.83 14.91
C ARG A 165 2.84 -3.55 14.22
N SER A 166 3.79 -3.65 13.29
CA SER A 166 4.28 -2.50 12.53
C SER A 166 3.43 -2.18 11.31
N LEU A 167 2.54 -3.09 10.92
CA LEU A 167 1.65 -2.94 9.78
C LEU A 167 0.27 -2.45 10.25
N LEU A 168 -0.23 -1.43 9.59
CA LEU A 168 -1.58 -0.91 9.76
C LEU A 168 -2.44 -1.37 8.58
N GLN A 169 -3.52 -2.08 8.91
CA GLN A 169 -4.51 -2.48 7.92
C GLN A 169 -5.24 -1.26 7.38
N PRO A 170 -5.61 -1.25 6.09
CA PRO A 170 -6.49 -0.22 5.55
C PRO A 170 -7.88 -0.31 6.20
N ALA A 171 -8.58 0.82 6.22
CA ALA A 171 -9.93 0.88 6.75
C ALA A 171 -10.94 0.26 5.76
N TYR A 172 -11.12 -1.07 5.84
CA TYR A 172 -12.02 -1.78 4.93
C TYR A 172 -13.48 -1.35 5.06
N LYS A 173 -14.11 -1.07 3.90
CA LYS A 173 -15.55 -0.99 3.71
C LYS A 173 -16.22 -2.31 4.06
N ARG A 174 -17.53 -2.30 4.31
CA ARG A 174 -18.28 -3.49 4.75
C ARG A 174 -18.16 -4.66 3.77
N ASP A 175 -18.21 -4.40 2.47
CA ASP A 175 -18.13 -5.44 1.45
C ASP A 175 -16.69 -5.94 1.23
N GLU A 176 -15.70 -5.05 1.31
CA GLU A 176 -14.28 -5.43 1.30
C GLU A 176 -13.95 -6.38 2.45
N ARG A 177 -14.51 -6.17 3.64
CA ARG A 177 -14.33 -7.09 4.78
C ARG A 177 -14.79 -8.51 4.48
N LYS A 178 -15.81 -8.70 3.63
CA LYS A 178 -16.30 -10.04 3.27
C LYS A 178 -15.33 -10.77 2.32
N GLU A 179 -14.60 -10.02 1.50
CA GLU A 179 -13.68 -10.57 0.50
C GLU A 179 -12.25 -10.70 1.05
N LEU A 180 -11.81 -9.73 1.85
CA LEU A 180 -10.42 -9.58 2.30
C LEU A 180 -10.16 -10.13 3.70
N LEU A 181 -11.20 -10.40 4.51
CA LEU A 181 -11.02 -11.01 5.83
C LEU A 181 -11.37 -12.50 5.83
N PRO A 182 -10.54 -13.36 6.46
CA PRO A 182 -9.25 -13.04 7.07
C PRO A 182 -8.19 -12.67 6.00
N PRO A 183 -7.19 -11.84 6.35
CA PRO A 183 -6.17 -11.38 5.39
C PRO A 183 -5.49 -12.53 4.66
N ARG A 184 -5.36 -12.43 3.33
CA ARG A 184 -4.92 -13.54 2.48
C ARG A 184 -3.58 -14.13 2.92
N HIS A 185 -2.61 -13.27 3.22
CA HIS A 185 -1.27 -13.65 3.67
C HIS A 185 -1.25 -14.42 5.01
N LEU A 186 -2.31 -14.30 5.82
CA LEU A 186 -2.44 -15.00 7.11
C LEU A 186 -3.22 -16.31 7.01
N ARG A 187 -4.05 -16.49 5.97
CA ARG A 187 -4.88 -17.70 5.79
C ARG A 187 -4.09 -19.01 5.93
N PRO A 188 -2.89 -19.16 5.34
CA PRO A 188 -2.12 -20.40 5.44
C PRO A 188 -1.62 -20.73 6.85
N LEU A 189 -1.56 -19.76 7.77
CA LEU A 189 -1.10 -19.98 9.15
C LEU A 189 -2.22 -20.49 10.07
N PHE A 190 -3.46 -20.36 9.66
CA PHE A 190 -4.64 -20.64 10.50
C PHE A 190 -5.61 -21.63 9.85
N ASP A 191 -5.13 -22.43 8.88
CA ASP A 191 -5.90 -23.45 8.15
C ASP A 191 -7.23 -22.93 7.58
N TYR A 192 -7.26 -21.68 7.09
CA TYR A 192 -8.42 -21.19 6.34
C TYR A 192 -8.39 -21.78 4.91
N PRO A 193 -9.50 -22.34 4.42
CA PRO A 193 -9.58 -22.80 3.02
C PRO A 193 -9.35 -21.64 2.05
N GLU A 194 -8.63 -21.91 0.96
CA GLU A 194 -8.36 -20.96 -0.14
C GLU A 194 -9.64 -20.56 -0.89
#